data_AF-A0A9W8QZR1-F1
#
_entry.id   AF-A0A9W8QZR1-F1
#
_cell.length_a   1.000
_cell.length_b   1.000
_cell.length_c   1.000
_cell.angle_alpha   90.00
_cell.angle_beta   90.00
_cell.angle_gamma   90.00
#
_symmetry.space_group_name_H-M   'P 1'
#
loop_
_entity.id
_entity.type
_entity.pdbx_description
1 polymer ?
#
loop_
_entity_poly.entity_id
_entity_poly.type
_entity_poly.pdbx_seq_one_letter_code
_entity_poly.pdbx_strand_id
1 'polypeptide(L)'
;MKHVSSAVGFTAKLKPEIRLAQAISEFNASLSNKNQRARFKNLQSQSPPSPDDIIRLTEEINRDGARAHRSWRPYGTRLVAILERMRQFAPIGDVLVGGSQNLIACGVWAVVRLSLETSLSFLSYFENVTNMMLRLGRSLSLHEDFAMLFPRCSTLQSYMCEYTIVMVNICAKIVYNCAKSVLSQLAASFTSTFDAVFKPLESDLTAWAQLIEKRATILLAKADLQSQSSVLERFNRLQATVSRESVTQQKETRKHRLLTALCPDQGEFNLIWRRERKRGTSSWMYETDAYKTWLSSEVESVLWLKGNLGSGKTVTMASAVAHLTSAAPSMDPQG
;
A
#
# COMPACT_ATOMS: atom_id res chain seq x y z
N MET A 1 27.75 -49.72 -4.47
CA MET A 1 26.37 -49.89 -3.95
C MET A 1 25.72 -48.51 -3.85
N LYS A 2 24.73 -48.28 -4.73
CA LYS A 2 23.64 -47.27 -4.70
C LYS A 2 24.03 -45.78 -4.56
N HIS A 3 24.31 -45.07 -5.65
CA HIS A 3 23.35 -44.31 -6.48
C HIS A 3 22.34 -43.47 -5.67
N VAL A 4 22.58 -42.16 -5.64
CA VAL A 4 21.50 -41.17 -5.82
C VAL A 4 21.94 -40.28 -6.97
N SER A 5 21.57 -40.73 -8.17
CA SER A 5 21.65 -39.97 -9.41
C SER A 5 20.65 -38.81 -9.39
N SER A 6 21.07 -37.70 -10.01
CA SER A 6 20.24 -36.81 -10.82
C SER A 6 18.76 -36.66 -10.44
N ALA A 7 18.47 -35.64 -9.63
CA ALA A 7 17.18 -34.96 -9.67
C ALA A 7 17.39 -33.46 -9.89
N VAL A 8 18.24 -33.10 -10.86
CA VAL A 8 18.10 -31.85 -11.60
C VAL A 8 16.98 -32.08 -12.62
N GLY A 9 15.78 -32.33 -12.08
CA GLY A 9 14.57 -32.32 -12.85
C GLY A 9 14.23 -30.87 -13.13
N PHE A 10 13.98 -30.57 -14.40
CA PHE A 10 13.20 -29.43 -14.84
C PHE A 10 11.82 -29.48 -14.15
N THR A 11 11.76 -29.16 -12.85
CA THR A 11 10.49 -28.89 -12.19
C THR A 11 9.97 -27.67 -12.90
N ALA A 12 8.92 -27.85 -13.70
CA ALA A 12 8.24 -26.76 -14.38
C ALA A 12 8.06 -25.64 -13.35
N LYS A 13 8.80 -24.54 -13.52
CA LYS A 13 8.86 -23.45 -12.56
C LYS A 13 7.40 -23.07 -12.30
N LEU A 14 6.92 -23.25 -11.07
CA LEU A 14 5.53 -23.01 -10.71
C LEU A 14 5.09 -21.66 -11.27
N LYS A 15 3.84 -21.59 -11.76
CA LYS A 15 3.31 -20.33 -12.28
C LYS A 15 3.51 -19.20 -11.26
N PRO A 16 3.89 -17.98 -11.68
CA PRO A 16 4.23 -16.88 -10.77
C PRO A 16 3.17 -16.59 -9.71
N GLU A 17 1.90 -16.79 -10.03
CA GLU A 17 0.76 -16.58 -9.13
C GLU A 17 0.74 -17.60 -7.99
N ILE A 18 1.05 -18.87 -8.31
CA ILE A 18 1.13 -19.95 -7.31
C ILE A 18 2.29 -19.67 -6.37
N ARG A 19 3.43 -19.21 -6.89
CA ARG A 19 4.59 -18.82 -6.08
C ARG A 19 4.27 -17.63 -5.18
N LEU A 20 3.50 -16.66 -5.65
CA LEU A 20 3.06 -15.53 -4.83
C LEU A 20 2.12 -15.99 -3.71
N ALA A 21 1.12 -16.82 -4.01
CA ALA A 21 0.24 -17.40 -2.99
C ALA A 21 1.03 -18.23 -1.97
N GLN A 22 2.01 -19.01 -2.43
CA GLN A 22 2.92 -19.76 -1.58
C GLN A 22 3.73 -18.83 -0.65
N ALA A 23 4.33 -17.76 -1.17
CA ALA A 23 5.10 -16.80 -0.37
C ALA A 23 4.25 -16.15 0.74
N ILE A 24 2.99 -15.80 0.44
CA ILE A 24 2.04 -15.28 1.44
C ILE A 24 1.71 -16.33 2.51
N SER A 25 1.52 -17.58 2.10
CA SER A 25 1.27 -18.69 3.02
C SER A 25 2.47 -18.97 3.92
N GLU A 26 3.68 -18.96 3.37
CA GLU A 26 4.94 -19.13 4.10
C GLU A 26 5.16 -17.97 5.09
N PHE A 27 4.85 -16.73 4.69
CA PHE A 27 4.86 -15.59 5.61
C PHE A 27 3.94 -15.85 6.80
N ASN A 28 2.68 -16.22 6.58
CA ASN A 28 1.74 -16.52 7.66
C ASN A 28 2.23 -17.66 8.58
N ALA A 29 2.84 -18.70 8.00
CA ALA A 29 3.42 -19.82 8.75
C ALA A 29 4.62 -19.39 9.62
N SER A 30 5.39 -18.40 9.17
CA SER A 30 6.56 -17.85 9.86
C SER A 30 6.23 -16.97 11.08
N LEU A 31 5.00 -16.46 11.17
CA LEU A 31 4.58 -15.61 12.29
C LEU A 31 4.58 -16.41 13.60
N SER A 32 5.49 -16.11 14.54
CA SER A 32 5.60 -16.88 15.79
C SER A 32 4.46 -16.59 16.78
N ASN A 33 3.85 -15.40 16.70
CA ASN A 33 2.84 -14.94 17.67
C ASN A 33 1.41 -15.26 17.20
N LYS A 34 0.61 -15.90 18.07
CA LYS A 34 -0.81 -16.19 17.82
C LYS A 34 -1.62 -14.93 17.47
N ASN A 35 -1.32 -13.80 18.13
CA ASN A 35 -1.98 -12.52 17.86
C ASN A 35 -1.61 -11.97 16.48
N GLN A 36 -0.35 -12.10 16.05
CA GLN A 36 0.08 -11.71 14.70
C GLN A 36 -0.60 -12.57 13.63
N ARG A 37 -0.72 -13.89 13.84
CA ARG A 37 -1.46 -14.78 12.94
C ARG A 37 -2.95 -14.42 12.85
N ALA A 38 -3.59 -14.15 13.99
CA ALA A 38 -4.99 -13.74 14.04
C ALA A 38 -5.20 -12.39 13.32
N ARG A 39 -4.32 -11.42 13.58
CA ARG A 39 -4.32 -10.11 12.91
C ARG A 39 -4.14 -10.25 11.40
N PHE A 40 -3.18 -11.07 10.97
CA PHE A 40 -2.94 -11.36 9.55
C PHE A 40 -4.19 -11.93 8.87
N LYS A 41 -4.80 -12.97 9.45
CA LYS A 41 -6.02 -13.60 8.91
C LYS A 41 -7.18 -12.61 8.83
N ASN A 42 -7.35 -11.76 9.85
CA ASN A 42 -8.39 -10.72 9.82
C ASN A 42 -8.17 -9.74 8.68
N LEU A 43 -6.95 -9.22 8.51
CA LEU A 43 -6.60 -8.31 7.41
C LEU A 43 -6.76 -8.97 6.04
N GLN A 44 -6.39 -10.25 5.91
CA GLN A 44 -6.54 -10.99 4.66
C GLN A 44 -8.01 -11.24 4.26
N SER A 45 -8.92 -11.30 5.25
CA SER A 45 -10.36 -11.48 5.04
C SER A 45 -11.12 -10.20 4.68
N GLN A 46 -10.45 -9.04 4.70
CA GLN A 46 -11.07 -7.76 4.36
C GLN A 46 -11.16 -7.55 2.84
N SER A 47 -11.76 -6.42 2.45
CA SER A 47 -11.74 -5.94 1.07
C SER A 47 -10.33 -5.46 0.69
N PRO A 48 -9.97 -5.44 -0.60
CA PRO A 48 -8.68 -4.91 -1.05
C PRO A 48 -8.51 -3.45 -0.63
N PRO A 49 -7.26 -3.02 -0.37
CA PRO A 49 -7.00 -1.71 0.21
C PRO A 49 -7.49 -0.60 -0.70
N SER A 50 -8.36 0.26 -0.20
CA SER A 50 -8.81 1.51 -0.80
C SER A 50 -7.72 2.60 -0.73
N PRO A 51 -7.84 3.73 -1.46
CA PRO A 51 -6.95 4.87 -1.27
C PRO A 51 -7.02 5.43 0.15
N ASP A 52 -8.14 5.25 0.85
CA ASP A 52 -8.35 5.74 2.21
C ASP A 52 -7.68 4.84 3.24
N ASP A 53 -7.50 3.55 2.93
CA ASP A 53 -6.74 2.63 3.77
C ASP A 53 -5.25 3.00 3.85
N ILE A 54 -4.69 3.60 2.81
CA ILE A 54 -3.32 4.14 2.83
C ILE A 54 -3.23 5.33 3.79
N ILE A 55 -4.20 6.25 3.72
CA ILE A 55 -4.26 7.42 4.61
C ILE A 55 -4.41 6.95 6.06
N ARG A 56 -5.35 6.04 6.30
CA ARG A 56 -5.59 5.45 7.61
C ARG A 56 -4.35 4.76 8.16
N LEU A 57 -3.73 3.86 7.40
CA LEU A 57 -2.53 3.15 7.85
C LEU A 57 -1.38 4.12 8.19
N THR A 58 -1.18 5.14 7.37
CA THR A 58 -0.10 6.11 7.60
C THR A 58 -0.37 7.02 8.81
N GLU A 59 -1.63 7.36 9.10
CA GLU A 59 -2.01 8.05 10.34
C GLU A 59 -1.91 7.14 11.56
N GLU A 60 -2.35 5.88 11.47
CA GLU A 60 -2.20 4.88 12.54
C GLU A 60 -0.73 4.69 12.92
N ILE A 61 0.16 4.53 11.93
CA ILE A 61 1.61 4.43 12.14
C ILE A 61 2.16 5.67 12.85
N ASN A 62 1.77 6.86 12.42
CA ASN A 62 2.23 8.10 13.03
C ASN A 62 1.77 8.22 14.49
N ARG A 63 0.50 7.89 14.74
CA ARG A 63 -0.11 7.94 16.07
C ARG A 63 0.51 6.92 17.01
N ASP A 64 0.61 5.67 16.56
CA ASP A 64 1.07 4.56 17.40
C ASP A 64 2.57 4.65 17.63
N GLY A 65 3.34 5.12 16.64
CA GLY A 65 4.76 5.45 16.81
C GLY A 65 5.02 6.59 17.78
N ALA A 66 4.22 7.67 17.74
CA ALA A 66 4.32 8.78 18.69
C ALA A 66 4.00 8.37 20.13
N ARG A 67 3.07 7.42 20.31
CA ARG A 67 2.77 6.81 21.63
C ARG A 67 3.91 5.93 22.13
N ALA A 68 4.55 5.20 21.23
CA ALA A 68 5.62 4.25 21.57
C ALA A 68 6.98 4.93 21.80
N HIS A 69 7.28 6.03 21.10
CA HIS A 69 8.62 6.64 21.08
C HIS A 69 8.57 8.17 21.26
N ARG A 70 9.25 8.69 22.29
CA ARG A 70 9.29 10.15 22.56
C ARG A 70 9.91 10.97 21.43
N SER A 71 10.92 10.44 20.74
CA SER A 71 11.62 11.10 19.64
C SER A 71 11.02 10.76 18.26
N TRP A 72 9.76 10.32 18.23
CA TRP A 72 9.10 9.95 16.99
C TRP A 72 9.04 11.11 16.00
N ARG A 73 9.27 10.79 14.72
CA ARG A 73 9.01 11.69 13.60
C ARG A 73 7.92 11.07 12.75
N PRO A 74 7.15 11.88 12.00
CA PRO A 74 5.99 11.40 11.27
C PRO A 74 6.39 10.68 9.97
N TYR A 75 6.86 9.45 10.12
CA TYR A 75 7.40 8.61 9.07
C TYR A 75 6.34 8.05 8.11
N GLY A 76 5.05 8.14 8.44
CA GLY A 76 3.97 7.61 7.59
C GLY A 76 3.99 8.13 6.15
N THR A 77 4.38 9.39 5.92
CA THR A 77 4.47 9.97 4.57
C THR A 77 5.51 9.28 3.69
N ARG A 78 6.57 8.69 4.28
CA ARG A 78 7.60 7.93 3.57
C ARG A 78 7.05 6.64 2.94
N LEU A 79 5.96 6.12 3.48
CA LEU A 79 5.36 4.85 3.08
C LEU A 79 4.34 5.01 1.96
N VAL A 80 3.81 6.22 1.74
CA VAL A 80 2.70 6.45 0.80
C VAL A 80 3.01 5.94 -0.59
N ALA A 81 4.22 6.22 -1.10
CA ALA A 81 4.59 5.82 -2.46
C ALA A 81 4.56 4.29 -2.62
N ILE A 82 5.20 3.53 -1.72
CA ILE A 82 5.22 2.07 -1.82
C ILE A 82 3.83 1.47 -1.56
N LEU A 83 3.04 2.02 -0.63
CA LEU A 83 1.69 1.53 -0.33
C LEU A 83 0.75 1.72 -1.54
N GLU A 84 0.86 2.84 -2.24
CA GLU A 84 0.14 3.06 -3.51
C GLU A 84 0.57 2.05 -4.57
N ARG A 85 1.87 1.73 -4.68
CA ARG A 85 2.34 0.68 -5.59
C ARG A 85 1.74 -0.66 -5.23
N MET A 86 1.76 -1.05 -3.95
CA MET A 86 1.18 -2.32 -3.49
C MET A 86 -0.33 -2.40 -3.75
N ARG A 87 -1.06 -1.27 -3.65
CA ARG A 87 -2.48 -1.19 -4.02
C ARG A 87 -2.70 -1.39 -5.52
N GLN A 88 -1.78 -0.93 -6.39
CA GLN A 88 -1.85 -1.15 -7.84
C GLN A 88 -1.77 -2.64 -8.23
N PHE A 89 -1.46 -3.54 -7.29
CA PHE A 89 -1.54 -5.00 -7.50
C PHE A 89 -2.94 -5.57 -7.25
N ALA A 90 -3.93 -4.80 -6.79
CA ALA A 90 -5.29 -5.32 -6.59
C ALA A 90 -5.93 -5.92 -7.86
N PRO A 91 -5.84 -5.26 -9.05
CA PRO A 91 -6.37 -5.82 -10.29
C PRO A 91 -5.73 -7.14 -10.75
N ILE A 92 -4.54 -7.49 -10.21
CA ILE A 92 -3.86 -8.77 -10.47
C ILE A 92 -4.68 -9.93 -9.93
N GLY A 93 -5.20 -9.79 -8.70
CA GLY A 93 -6.06 -10.78 -8.09
C GLY A 93 -7.35 -11.00 -8.90
N ASP A 94 -7.93 -9.90 -9.40
CA ASP A 94 -9.20 -9.93 -10.13
C ASP A 94 -9.08 -10.66 -11.48
N VAL A 95 -7.97 -10.44 -12.21
CA VAL A 95 -7.72 -11.05 -13.52
C VAL A 95 -7.34 -12.53 -13.42
N LEU A 96 -6.56 -12.91 -12.39
CA LEU A 96 -5.91 -14.22 -12.37
C LEU A 96 -6.77 -15.32 -11.73
N VAL A 97 -7.74 -14.97 -10.87
CA VAL A 97 -8.47 -15.95 -10.05
C VAL A 97 -9.99 -15.79 -10.13
N GLY A 98 -10.49 -14.78 -10.86
CA GLY A 98 -11.90 -14.43 -10.91
C GLY A 98 -12.33 -13.69 -9.64
N GLY A 99 -13.30 -12.77 -9.78
CA GLY A 99 -13.66 -11.75 -8.78
C GLY A 99 -14.08 -12.22 -7.39
N SER A 100 -14.05 -13.52 -7.08
CA SER A 100 -14.41 -14.09 -5.78
C SER A 100 -13.25 -14.34 -4.83
N GLN A 101 -11.96 -14.13 -5.19
CA GLN A 101 -10.87 -14.20 -4.21
C GLN A 101 -9.82 -13.09 -4.35
N ASN A 102 -10.18 -11.96 -3.75
CA ASN A 102 -9.29 -10.85 -3.37
C ASN A 102 -8.14 -11.23 -2.39
N LEU A 103 -7.98 -12.52 -2.07
CA LEU A 103 -7.11 -13.03 -1.01
C LEU A 103 -5.62 -12.78 -1.26
N ILE A 104 -5.20 -12.69 -2.53
CA ILE A 104 -3.80 -12.36 -2.88
C ILE A 104 -3.56 -10.88 -2.60
N ALA A 105 -4.40 -9.98 -3.12
CA ALA A 105 -4.26 -8.54 -2.90
C ALA A 105 -4.38 -8.18 -1.40
N CYS A 106 -5.40 -8.72 -0.72
CA CYS A 106 -5.58 -8.56 0.72
C CYS A 106 -4.44 -9.22 1.51
N GLY A 107 -3.94 -10.37 1.06
CA GLY A 107 -2.80 -11.05 1.66
C GLY A 107 -1.53 -10.21 1.58
N VAL A 108 -1.21 -9.67 0.42
CA VAL A 108 -0.07 -8.76 0.20
C VAL A 108 -0.20 -7.50 1.07
N TRP A 109 -1.39 -6.89 1.11
CA TRP A 109 -1.66 -5.76 2.00
C TRP A 109 -1.45 -6.13 3.47
N ALA A 110 -1.96 -7.27 3.90
CA ALA A 110 -1.80 -7.77 5.27
C ALA A 110 -0.33 -8.02 5.63
N VAL A 111 0.46 -8.60 4.71
CA VAL A 111 1.90 -8.80 4.88
C VAL A 111 2.60 -7.46 5.13
N VAL A 112 2.36 -6.47 4.26
CA VAL A 112 3.00 -5.15 4.34
C VAL A 112 2.59 -4.44 5.61
N ARG A 113 1.28 -4.34 5.90
CA ARG A 113 0.76 -3.69 7.11
C ARG A 113 1.34 -4.31 8.38
N LEU A 114 1.30 -5.64 8.50
CA LEU A 114 1.80 -6.33 9.69
C LEU A 114 3.31 -6.13 9.88
N SER A 115 4.08 -6.11 8.79
CA SER A 115 5.52 -5.86 8.86
C SER A 115 5.85 -4.45 9.37
N LEU A 116 5.08 -3.44 8.92
CA LEU A 116 5.21 -2.06 9.38
C LEU A 116 4.79 -1.93 10.86
N GLU A 117 3.63 -2.48 11.23
CA GLU A 117 3.17 -2.52 12.63
C GLU A 117 4.19 -3.21 13.55
N THR A 118 4.79 -4.32 13.11
CA THR A 118 5.79 -5.08 13.90
C THR A 118 7.08 -4.28 14.09
N SER A 119 7.56 -3.60 13.04
CA SER A 119 8.80 -2.82 13.09
C SER A 119 8.71 -1.58 13.97
N LEU A 120 7.50 -1.09 14.29
CA LEU A 120 7.30 0.02 15.25
C LEU A 120 7.89 -0.28 16.63
N SER A 121 8.14 -1.53 16.98
CA SER A 121 8.73 -1.91 18.26
C SER A 121 10.13 -1.32 18.50
N PHE A 122 10.85 -0.94 17.43
CA PHE A 122 12.23 -0.46 17.50
C PHE A 122 12.43 0.77 16.61
N LEU A 123 12.55 1.97 17.20
CA LEU A 123 12.60 3.24 16.45
C LEU A 123 13.69 3.28 15.37
N SER A 124 14.94 3.00 15.72
CA SER A 124 16.07 3.07 14.77
C SER A 124 15.93 2.06 13.63
N TYR A 125 15.37 0.88 13.92
CA TYR A 125 15.09 -0.11 12.90
C TYR A 125 13.95 0.34 11.99
N PHE A 126 12.87 0.89 12.56
CA PHE A 126 11.75 1.45 11.81
C PHE A 126 12.19 2.59 10.88
N GLU A 127 13.10 3.45 11.32
CA GLU A 127 13.70 4.49 10.48
C GLU A 127 14.40 3.91 9.24
N ASN A 128 15.19 2.85 9.42
CA ASN A 128 15.84 2.16 8.29
C ASN A 128 14.82 1.51 7.35
N VAL A 129 13.80 0.84 7.91
CA VAL A 129 12.72 0.24 7.13
C VAL A 129 11.99 1.31 6.31
N THR A 130 11.57 2.42 6.92
CA THR A 130 10.84 3.48 6.20
C THR A 130 11.69 4.21 5.17
N ASN A 131 13.00 4.37 5.42
CA ASN A 131 13.94 4.88 4.43
C ASN A 131 14.07 3.95 3.23
N MET A 132 14.17 2.64 3.45
CA MET A 132 14.17 1.65 2.38
C MET A 132 12.84 1.68 1.61
N MET A 133 11.71 1.63 2.30
CA MET A 133 10.37 1.70 1.68
C MET A 133 10.17 2.97 0.83
N LEU A 134 10.72 4.11 1.26
CA LEU A 134 10.71 5.35 0.48
C LEU A 134 11.51 5.22 -0.82
N ARG A 135 12.69 4.60 -0.78
CA ARG A 135 13.51 4.37 -1.99
C ARG A 135 12.83 3.40 -2.95
N LEU A 136 12.28 2.30 -2.44
CA LEU A 136 11.53 1.31 -3.22
C LEU A 136 10.25 1.90 -3.82
N GLY A 137 9.54 2.76 -3.09
CA GLY A 137 8.35 3.44 -3.61
C GLY A 137 8.65 4.41 -4.76
N ARG A 138 9.90 4.90 -4.85
CA ARG A 138 10.36 5.78 -5.93
C ARG A 138 10.93 5.03 -7.14
N SER A 139 11.37 3.78 -6.97
CA SER A 139 12.05 3.03 -8.04
C SER A 139 11.10 2.49 -9.10
N LEU A 140 9.80 2.36 -8.79
CA LEU A 140 8.78 1.94 -9.73
C LEU A 140 7.88 3.14 -10.08
N SER A 141 7.93 3.59 -11.34
CA SER A 141 7.06 4.65 -11.84
C SER A 141 6.03 4.10 -12.83
N LEU A 142 4.90 3.61 -12.32
CA LEU A 142 3.80 3.17 -13.18
C LEU A 142 2.91 4.36 -13.56
N HIS A 143 2.70 4.53 -14.87
CA HIS A 143 1.72 5.45 -15.46
C HIS A 143 0.29 5.03 -15.08
N GLU A 144 -0.64 5.98 -14.99
CA GLU A 144 -2.03 5.72 -14.56
C GLU A 144 -2.77 4.72 -15.47
N ASP A 145 -2.39 4.67 -16.75
CA ASP A 145 -2.95 3.74 -17.75
C ASP A 145 -2.44 2.30 -17.63
N PHE A 146 -1.46 2.05 -16.77
CA PHE A 146 -0.84 0.73 -16.60
C PHE A 146 -1.85 -0.38 -16.30
N ALA A 147 -2.88 -0.06 -15.50
CA ALA A 147 -3.92 -1.02 -15.11
C ALA A 147 -4.67 -1.60 -16.33
N MET A 148 -4.77 -0.85 -17.44
CA MET A 148 -5.47 -1.29 -18.64
C MET A 148 -4.67 -2.30 -19.48
N LEU A 149 -3.34 -2.27 -19.38
CA LEU A 149 -2.43 -3.18 -20.11
C LEU A 149 -2.29 -4.53 -19.42
N PHE A 150 -2.55 -4.53 -18.11
CA PHE A 150 -2.28 -5.65 -17.23
C PHE A 150 -3.02 -6.95 -17.61
N PRO A 151 -4.34 -6.97 -17.91
CA PRO A 151 -5.04 -8.20 -18.27
C PRO A 151 -4.54 -8.85 -19.58
N ARG A 152 -3.81 -8.09 -20.42
CA ARG A 152 -3.49 -8.47 -21.80
C ARG A 152 -2.08 -9.04 -21.95
N CYS A 153 -1.21 -8.95 -20.94
CA CYS A 153 0.19 -9.34 -21.07
C CYS A 153 0.66 -10.25 -19.93
N SER A 154 0.67 -11.57 -20.18
CA SER A 154 1.15 -12.58 -19.22
C SER A 154 2.59 -12.35 -18.74
N THR A 155 3.47 -11.83 -19.60
CA THR A 155 4.84 -11.46 -19.20
C THR A 155 4.85 -10.37 -18.14
N LEU A 156 4.00 -9.34 -18.30
CA LEU A 156 3.89 -8.25 -17.35
C LEU A 156 3.29 -8.74 -16.02
N GLN A 157 2.29 -9.62 -16.10
CA GLN A 157 1.71 -10.30 -14.93
C GLN A 157 2.78 -11.08 -14.15
N SER A 158 3.63 -11.83 -14.86
CA SER A 158 4.75 -12.55 -14.27
C SER A 158 5.73 -11.62 -13.56
N TYR A 159 6.15 -10.51 -14.17
CA TYR A 159 7.09 -9.58 -13.55
C TYR A 159 6.52 -8.93 -12.29
N MET A 160 5.23 -8.61 -12.30
CA MET A 160 4.54 -8.06 -11.13
C MET A 160 4.42 -9.10 -9.99
N CYS A 161 4.17 -10.36 -10.31
CA CYS A 161 4.20 -11.42 -9.31
C CYS A 161 5.59 -11.56 -8.67
N GLU A 162 6.65 -11.57 -9.47
CA GLU A 162 8.04 -11.65 -8.95
C GLU A 162 8.40 -10.43 -8.11
N TYR A 163 8.04 -9.21 -8.54
CA TYR A 163 8.19 -8.00 -7.73
C TYR A 163 7.49 -8.15 -6.37
N THR A 164 6.25 -8.64 -6.37
CA THR A 164 5.47 -8.81 -5.14
C THR A 164 6.05 -9.88 -4.23
N ILE A 165 6.56 -10.98 -4.77
CA ILE A 165 7.24 -12.03 -4.01
C ILE A 165 8.46 -11.45 -3.28
N VAL A 166 9.29 -10.66 -3.98
CA VAL A 166 10.45 -9.99 -3.35
C VAL A 166 9.99 -9.04 -2.23
N MET A 167 8.90 -8.30 -2.43
CA MET A 167 8.32 -7.45 -1.38
C MET A 167 7.84 -8.27 -0.16
N VAL A 168 7.16 -9.40 -0.38
CA VAL A 168 6.74 -10.31 0.70
C VAL A 168 7.97 -10.84 1.46
N ASN A 169 9.06 -11.17 0.76
CA ASN A 169 10.30 -11.61 1.38
C ASN A 169 10.96 -10.51 2.24
N ILE A 170 10.95 -9.26 1.77
CA ILE A 170 11.39 -8.10 2.55
C ILE A 170 10.57 -7.99 3.83
N CYS A 171 9.23 -8.04 3.73
CA CYS A 171 8.33 -7.99 4.89
C CYS A 171 8.54 -9.16 5.86
N ALA A 172 8.74 -10.38 5.35
CA ALA A 172 9.06 -11.55 6.16
C ALA A 172 10.34 -11.33 6.97
N LYS A 173 11.37 -10.78 6.33
CA LYS A 173 12.66 -10.50 6.98
C LYS A 173 12.56 -9.40 8.04
N ILE A 174 11.70 -8.39 7.81
CA ILE A 174 11.38 -7.35 8.79
C ILE A 174 10.79 -7.97 10.05
N VAL A 175 9.76 -8.80 9.90
CA VAL A 175 9.08 -9.46 11.03
C VAL A 175 10.04 -10.40 11.76
N TYR A 176 10.80 -11.21 11.02
CA TYR A 176 11.78 -12.15 11.58
C TYR A 176 12.84 -11.43 12.43
N ASN A 177 13.42 -10.34 11.93
CA ASN A 177 14.44 -9.59 12.67
C ASN A 177 13.87 -8.98 13.96
N CYS A 178 12.63 -8.47 13.93
CA CYS A 178 11.96 -7.96 15.11
C CYS A 178 11.70 -9.07 16.16
N ALA A 179 11.19 -10.22 15.72
CA ALA A 179 10.92 -11.35 16.60
C ALA A 179 12.21 -11.87 17.28
N LYS A 180 13.30 -12.00 16.52
CA LYS A 180 14.62 -12.39 17.06
C LYS A 180 15.13 -11.37 18.09
N SER A 181 14.91 -10.08 17.87
CA SER A 181 15.36 -9.01 18.78
C SER A 181 14.60 -8.99 20.11
N VAL A 182 13.29 -9.27 20.11
CA VAL A 182 12.53 -9.44 21.36
C VAL A 182 13.07 -10.60 22.19
N LEU A 183 13.48 -11.69 21.54
CA LEU A 183 14.11 -12.85 22.18
C LEU A 183 15.54 -12.56 22.66
N SER A 184 16.30 -11.69 21.98
CA SER A 184 17.73 -11.48 22.23
C SER A 184 18.10 -10.15 22.89
N GLN A 185 17.14 -9.23 23.13
CA GLN A 185 17.29 -7.91 23.76
C GLN A 185 18.34 -6.94 23.14
N LEU A 186 18.88 -7.24 21.94
CA LEU A 186 19.97 -6.47 21.31
C LEU A 186 19.49 -5.70 20.07
N ALA A 187 18.89 -4.52 20.25
CA ALA A 187 18.39 -3.69 19.15
C ALA A 187 19.51 -3.09 18.25
N ALA A 188 20.69 -2.81 18.83
CA ALA A 188 21.80 -2.17 18.11
C ALA A 188 22.39 -3.04 16.98
N SER A 189 22.44 -4.37 17.17
CA SER A 189 23.06 -5.31 16.24
C SER A 189 22.31 -5.49 14.91
N PHE A 190 21.02 -5.15 14.84
CA PHE A 190 20.24 -5.26 13.60
C PHE A 190 20.33 -4.01 12.73
N THR A 191 20.65 -2.84 13.32
CA THR A 191 20.87 -1.62 12.55
C THR A 191 22.19 -1.71 11.78
N SER A 192 23.25 -2.26 12.39
CA SER A 192 24.56 -2.44 11.74
C SER A 192 24.56 -3.50 10.64
N THR A 193 23.63 -4.46 10.67
CA THR A 193 23.52 -5.53 9.66
C THR A 193 22.36 -5.31 8.68
N PHE A 194 21.66 -4.19 8.79
CA PHE A 194 20.48 -3.89 7.97
C PHE A 194 20.81 -3.94 6.48
N ASP A 195 21.82 -3.21 6.04
CA ASP A 195 22.17 -3.13 4.62
C ASP A 195 22.64 -4.48 4.07
N ALA A 196 23.43 -5.24 4.82
CA ALA A 196 23.88 -6.57 4.40
C ALA A 196 22.70 -7.52 4.11
N VAL A 197 21.60 -7.37 4.86
CA VAL A 197 20.40 -8.19 4.70
C VAL A 197 19.49 -7.66 3.59
N PHE A 198 19.26 -6.35 3.53
CA PHE A 198 18.21 -5.78 2.69
C PHE A 198 18.69 -5.23 1.35
N LYS A 199 19.98 -4.88 1.19
CA LYS A 199 20.49 -4.35 -0.09
C LYS A 199 20.32 -5.31 -1.27
N PRO A 200 20.57 -6.63 -1.13
CA PRO A 200 20.32 -7.57 -2.23
C PRO A 200 18.84 -7.59 -2.64
N LEU A 201 17.93 -7.62 -1.67
CA LEU A 201 16.48 -7.61 -1.92
C LEU A 201 16.00 -6.27 -2.54
N GLU A 202 16.57 -5.15 -2.09
CA GLU A 202 16.31 -3.82 -2.67
C GLU A 202 16.77 -3.75 -4.13
N SER A 203 17.92 -4.35 -4.46
CA SER A 203 18.43 -4.47 -5.83
C SER A 203 17.53 -5.35 -6.69
N ASP A 204 17.13 -6.52 -6.20
CA ASP A 204 16.22 -7.43 -6.92
C ASP A 204 14.88 -6.77 -7.21
N LEU A 205 14.27 -6.11 -6.21
CA LEU A 205 13.00 -5.41 -6.38
C LEU A 205 13.12 -4.26 -7.40
N THR A 206 14.24 -3.55 -7.38
CA THR A 206 14.52 -2.46 -8.34
C THR A 206 14.72 -2.99 -9.76
N ALA A 207 15.40 -4.13 -9.93
CA ALA A 207 15.55 -4.78 -11.23
C ALA A 207 14.18 -5.20 -11.80
N TRP A 208 13.30 -5.77 -10.98
CA TRP A 208 11.93 -6.06 -11.38
C TRP A 208 11.15 -4.80 -11.74
N ALA A 209 11.28 -3.72 -10.95
CA ALA A 209 10.63 -2.44 -11.25
C ALA A 209 11.01 -1.92 -12.65
N GLN A 210 12.30 -1.96 -12.99
CA GLN A 210 12.80 -1.54 -14.31
C GLN A 210 12.26 -2.41 -15.46
N LEU A 211 12.18 -3.73 -15.26
CA LEU A 211 11.60 -4.65 -16.24
C LEU A 211 10.12 -4.39 -16.47
N ILE A 212 9.37 -4.14 -15.39
CA ILE A 212 7.95 -3.77 -15.43
C ILE A 212 7.78 -2.46 -16.21
N GLU A 213 8.53 -1.41 -15.84
CA GLU A 213 8.44 -0.09 -16.46
C GLU A 213 8.77 -0.15 -17.95
N LYS A 214 9.90 -0.78 -18.32
CA LYS A 214 10.28 -0.97 -19.72
C LYS A 214 9.20 -1.70 -20.51
N ARG A 215 8.61 -2.76 -19.94
CA ARG A 215 7.56 -3.53 -20.61
C ARG A 215 6.27 -2.72 -20.75
N ALA A 216 5.88 -1.97 -19.73
CA ALA A 216 4.72 -1.09 -19.75
C ALA A 216 4.84 -0.03 -20.84
N THR A 217 5.99 0.66 -20.92
CA THR A 217 6.25 1.69 -21.93
C THR A 217 6.18 1.12 -23.35
N ILE A 218 6.73 -0.08 -23.59
CA ILE A 218 6.61 -0.76 -24.90
C ILE A 218 5.15 -1.07 -25.23
N LEU A 219 4.35 -1.51 -24.26
CA LEU A 219 2.95 -1.84 -24.48
C LEU A 219 2.10 -0.59 -24.75
N LEU A 220 2.36 0.51 -24.05
CA LEU A 220 1.72 1.80 -24.31
C LEU A 220 2.04 2.30 -25.72
N ALA A 221 3.32 2.34 -26.09
CA ALA A 221 3.74 2.77 -27.42
C ALA A 221 3.11 1.92 -28.55
N LYS A 222 3.00 0.60 -28.36
CA LYS A 222 2.31 -0.28 -29.31
C LYS A 222 0.81 -0.03 -29.37
N ALA A 223 0.18 0.22 -28.23
CA ALA A 223 -1.24 0.52 -28.17
C ALA A 223 -1.57 1.86 -28.83
N ASP A 224 -0.72 2.87 -28.66
CA ASP A 224 -0.89 4.20 -29.28
C ASP A 224 -0.73 4.12 -30.81
N LEU A 225 0.23 3.35 -31.32
CA LEU A 225 0.36 3.10 -32.75
C LEU A 225 -0.84 2.35 -33.35
N GLN A 226 -1.51 1.50 -32.56
CA GLN A 226 -2.74 0.80 -32.96
C GLN A 226 -4.01 1.64 -32.74
N SER A 227 -3.93 2.73 -31.96
CA SER A 227 -5.08 3.52 -31.48
C SER A 227 -5.75 4.41 -32.52
N GLN A 228 -5.25 4.47 -33.76
CA GLN A 228 -6.01 5.05 -34.88
C GLN A 228 -7.30 4.28 -35.21
N SER A 229 -7.59 3.13 -34.57
CA SER A 229 -8.68 2.25 -34.98
C SER A 229 -9.81 1.95 -33.99
N SER A 230 -9.76 2.24 -32.67
CA SER A 230 -10.84 1.72 -31.79
C SER A 230 -11.12 2.42 -30.45
N VAL A 231 -11.50 3.71 -30.49
CA VAL A 231 -12.12 4.40 -29.33
C VAL A 231 -13.37 3.65 -28.82
N LEU A 232 -14.14 3.03 -29.74
CA LEU A 232 -15.37 2.30 -29.44
C LEU A 232 -15.12 1.00 -28.64
N GLU A 233 -14.00 0.31 -28.89
CA GLU A 233 -13.65 -0.92 -28.16
C GLU A 233 -13.13 -0.63 -26.74
N ARG A 234 -12.45 0.51 -26.54
CA ARG A 234 -12.03 0.98 -25.21
C ARG A 234 -13.22 1.21 -24.29
N PHE A 235 -14.29 1.82 -24.82
CA PHE A 235 -15.50 2.12 -24.04
C PHE A 235 -16.28 0.84 -23.66
N ASN A 236 -16.49 -0.07 -24.61
CA ASN A 236 -17.23 -1.32 -24.38
C ASN A 236 -16.53 -2.27 -23.39
N ARG A 237 -15.18 -2.26 -23.34
CA ARG A 237 -14.41 -3.10 -22.40
C ARG A 237 -14.37 -2.57 -20.98
N LEU A 238 -14.34 -1.25 -20.79
CA LEU A 238 -14.44 -0.63 -19.46
C LEU A 238 -15.79 -0.94 -18.81
N GLN A 239 -16.87 -0.99 -19.62
CA GLN A 239 -18.21 -1.31 -19.14
C GLN A 239 -18.39 -2.80 -18.79
N ALA A 240 -17.77 -3.71 -19.55
CA ALA A 240 -17.88 -5.15 -19.33
C ALA A 240 -17.09 -5.66 -18.12
N THR A 241 -15.95 -5.03 -17.78
CA THR A 241 -15.07 -5.47 -16.68
C THR A 241 -15.57 -4.98 -15.31
N VAL A 242 -16.37 -3.91 -15.29
CA VAL A 242 -16.96 -3.32 -14.06
C VAL A 242 -18.27 -4.03 -13.65
N SER A 243 -18.84 -4.89 -14.50
CA SER A 243 -20.19 -5.44 -14.32
C SER A 243 -20.24 -6.78 -13.59
N ARG A 244 -19.65 -6.85 -12.38
CA ARG A 244 -19.95 -7.92 -11.41
C ARG A 244 -19.81 -7.38 -9.98
N GLU A 245 -20.71 -6.47 -9.63
CA GLU A 245 -20.75 -5.84 -8.31
C GLU A 245 -21.75 -6.54 -7.37
N SER A 246 -21.31 -6.71 -6.11
CA SER A 246 -22.18 -7.07 -4.99
C SER A 246 -23.08 -5.89 -4.61
N VAL A 247 -24.23 -6.16 -3.98
CA VAL A 247 -25.25 -5.15 -3.57
C VAL A 247 -24.65 -3.98 -2.77
N THR A 248 -23.62 -4.24 -1.96
CA THR A 248 -22.92 -3.22 -1.15
C THR A 248 -22.10 -2.25 -2.01
N GLN A 249 -21.45 -2.77 -3.05
CA GLN A 249 -20.61 -2.00 -3.96
C GLN A 249 -21.45 -1.08 -4.85
N GLN A 250 -22.64 -1.54 -5.24
CA GLN A 250 -23.59 -0.75 -6.03
C GLN A 250 -24.16 0.45 -5.25
N LYS A 251 -24.37 0.29 -3.92
CA LYS A 251 -24.82 1.37 -3.02
C LYS A 251 -23.73 2.43 -2.83
N GLU A 252 -22.48 2.02 -2.63
CA GLU A 252 -21.32 2.91 -2.57
C GLU A 252 -21.11 3.65 -3.90
N THR A 253 -21.21 2.96 -5.03
CA THR A 253 -21.09 3.57 -6.37
C THR A 253 -22.19 4.60 -6.62
N ARG A 254 -23.43 4.37 -6.17
CA ARG A 254 -24.52 5.35 -6.30
C ARG A 254 -24.31 6.59 -5.43
N LYS A 255 -23.86 6.39 -4.18
CA LYS A 255 -23.51 7.48 -3.26
C LYS A 255 -22.34 8.30 -3.81
N HIS A 256 -21.31 7.64 -4.31
CA HIS A 256 -20.16 8.30 -4.92
C HIS A 256 -20.56 9.10 -6.16
N ARG A 257 -21.38 8.54 -7.06
CA ARG A 257 -21.90 9.26 -8.24
C ARG A 257 -22.71 10.50 -7.86
N LEU A 258 -23.56 10.40 -6.84
CA LEU A 258 -24.34 11.54 -6.36
C LEU A 258 -23.40 12.63 -5.80
N LEU A 259 -22.45 12.27 -4.94
CA LEU A 259 -21.51 13.22 -4.36
C LEU A 259 -20.62 13.88 -5.42
N THR A 260 -20.16 13.13 -6.42
CA THR A 260 -19.40 13.67 -7.55
C THR A 260 -20.25 14.59 -8.44
N ALA A 261 -21.54 14.30 -8.61
CA ALA A 261 -22.44 15.19 -9.34
C ALA A 261 -22.72 16.49 -8.57
N LEU A 262 -22.78 16.44 -7.23
CA LEU A 262 -22.97 17.60 -6.37
C LEU A 262 -21.70 18.44 -6.21
N CYS A 263 -20.53 17.82 -6.28
CA CYS A 263 -19.22 18.48 -6.23
C CYS A 263 -18.31 17.99 -7.36
N PRO A 264 -18.45 18.53 -8.59
CA PRO A 264 -17.69 18.09 -9.77
C PRO A 264 -16.17 18.18 -9.56
N ASP A 265 -15.72 19.23 -8.85
CA ASP A 265 -14.30 19.50 -8.62
C ASP A 265 -13.70 18.70 -7.46
N GLN A 266 -14.50 17.88 -6.76
CA GLN A 266 -14.06 17.08 -5.60
C GLN A 266 -12.88 16.15 -5.94
N GLY A 267 -12.83 15.65 -7.17
CA GLY A 267 -11.71 14.84 -7.67
C GLY A 267 -10.39 15.61 -7.69
N GLU A 268 -10.41 16.86 -8.15
CA GLU A 268 -9.24 17.73 -8.18
C GLU A 268 -8.76 18.08 -6.76
N PHE A 269 -9.69 18.45 -5.88
CA PHE A 269 -9.38 18.68 -4.47
C PHE A 269 -8.74 17.45 -3.83
N ASN A 270 -9.27 16.25 -4.12
CA ASN A 270 -8.73 14.99 -3.63
C ASN A 270 -7.28 14.75 -4.09
N LEU A 271 -6.97 15.07 -5.35
CA LEU A 271 -5.61 14.98 -5.86
C LEU A 271 -4.68 15.99 -5.18
N ILE A 272 -5.13 17.23 -5.02
CA ILE A 272 -4.35 18.33 -4.42
C ILE A 272 -3.99 17.99 -2.97
N TRP A 273 -4.96 17.70 -2.11
CA TRP A 273 -4.66 17.49 -0.69
C TRP A 273 -3.83 16.21 -0.49
N ARG A 274 -4.09 15.13 -1.24
CA ARG A 274 -3.26 13.91 -1.18
C ARG A 274 -1.82 14.19 -1.59
N ARG A 275 -1.61 15.01 -2.62
CA ARG A 275 -0.27 15.45 -3.05
C ARG A 275 0.44 16.25 -1.97
N GLU A 276 -0.24 17.23 -1.40
CA GLU A 276 0.35 18.09 -0.36
C GLU A 276 0.64 17.31 0.93
N ARG A 277 -0.18 16.33 1.28
CA ARG A 277 0.11 15.38 2.38
C ARG A 277 1.39 14.58 2.13
N LYS A 278 1.68 14.17 0.89
CA LYS A 278 2.94 13.44 0.60
C LYS A 278 4.18 14.29 0.90
N ARG A 279 4.06 15.63 0.90
CA ARG A 279 5.17 16.55 1.17
C ARG A 279 5.52 16.68 2.65
N GLY A 280 4.62 16.31 3.57
CA GLY A 280 4.88 16.42 5.00
C GLY A 280 3.61 16.23 5.85
N THR A 281 3.74 16.49 7.14
CA THR A 281 2.59 16.52 8.06
C THR A 281 2.68 17.71 9.00
N SER A 282 1.56 18.06 9.61
CA SER A 282 1.46 19.08 10.66
C SER A 282 0.85 18.48 11.93
N SER A 283 1.43 17.38 12.43
CA SER A 283 0.93 16.69 13.62
C SER A 283 0.91 17.55 14.89
N TRP A 284 1.77 18.58 14.96
CA TRP A 284 1.77 19.56 16.05
C TRP A 284 0.41 20.26 16.24
N MET A 285 -0.36 20.43 15.16
CA MET A 285 -1.64 21.12 15.20
C MET A 285 -2.67 20.38 16.06
N TYR A 286 -2.60 19.05 16.09
CA TYR A 286 -3.56 18.21 16.82
C TYR A 286 -3.55 18.47 18.34
N GLU A 287 -2.45 19.01 18.86
CA GLU A 287 -2.29 19.32 20.27
C GLU A 287 -2.83 20.70 20.65
N THR A 288 -3.09 21.57 19.67
CA THR A 288 -3.57 22.94 19.91
C THR A 288 -5.04 22.95 20.36
N ASP A 289 -5.35 23.81 21.33
CA ASP A 289 -6.71 23.94 21.86
C ASP A 289 -7.69 24.43 20.80
N ALA A 290 -7.25 25.30 19.89
CA ALA A 290 -8.05 25.78 18.77
C ALA A 290 -8.50 24.62 17.86
N TYR A 291 -7.60 23.70 17.51
CA TYR A 291 -7.94 22.54 16.69
C TYR A 291 -8.86 21.57 17.42
N LYS A 292 -8.59 21.29 18.71
CA LYS A 292 -9.43 20.40 19.53
C LYS A 292 -10.84 20.94 19.69
N THR A 293 -10.98 22.22 20.01
CA THR A 293 -12.27 22.91 20.18
C THR A 293 -13.07 22.91 18.89
N TRP A 294 -12.41 23.20 17.75
CA TRP A 294 -13.04 23.12 16.44
C TRP A 294 -13.50 21.69 16.11
N LEU A 295 -12.64 20.68 16.36
CA LEU A 295 -12.95 19.29 16.08
C LEU A 295 -14.08 18.72 16.97
N SER A 296 -14.21 19.19 18.21
CA SER A 296 -15.26 18.79 19.14
C SER A 296 -16.54 19.63 19.04
N SER A 297 -16.60 20.62 18.15
CA SER A 297 -17.77 21.49 18.01
C SER A 297 -18.92 20.73 17.35
N GLU A 298 -20.06 20.65 18.05
CA GLU A 298 -21.32 20.10 17.51
C GLU A 298 -22.05 21.09 16.58
N VAL A 299 -21.62 22.35 16.57
CA VAL A 299 -22.15 23.43 15.71
C VAL A 299 -21.17 23.70 14.56
N GLU A 300 -21.70 24.19 13.43
CA GLU A 300 -20.90 24.69 12.30
C GLU A 300 -19.80 25.64 12.80
N SER A 301 -18.55 25.26 12.59
CA SER A 301 -17.39 26.00 13.09
C SER A 301 -16.29 26.09 12.04
N VAL A 302 -15.62 27.24 12.00
CA VAL A 302 -14.56 27.54 11.01
C VAL A 302 -13.21 27.61 11.72
N LEU A 303 -12.26 26.78 11.28
CA LEU A 303 -10.87 26.86 11.71
C LEU A 303 -10.07 27.78 10.78
N TRP A 304 -9.58 28.90 11.30
CA TRP A 304 -8.76 29.84 10.54
C TRP A 304 -7.26 29.53 10.65
N LEU A 305 -6.62 29.15 9.54
CA LEU A 305 -5.17 28.89 9.47
C LEU A 305 -4.41 30.12 8.94
N LYS A 306 -3.79 30.89 9.83
CA LYS A 306 -2.96 32.07 9.48
C LYS A 306 -1.47 31.73 9.49
N GLY A 307 -0.73 32.23 8.49
CA GLY A 307 0.72 32.08 8.42
C GLY A 307 1.33 32.68 7.16
N ASN A 308 2.64 32.89 7.17
CA ASN A 308 3.39 33.48 6.05
C ASN A 308 3.43 32.53 4.83
N LEU A 309 3.83 33.05 3.66
CA LEU A 309 4.05 32.21 2.48
C LEU A 309 5.11 31.14 2.80
N GLY A 310 4.86 29.89 2.38
CA GLY A 310 5.76 28.77 2.68
C GLY A 310 5.68 28.21 4.10
N SER A 311 4.84 28.76 4.99
CA SER A 311 4.72 28.28 6.39
C SER A 311 4.00 26.93 6.56
N GLY A 312 3.68 26.23 5.46
CA GLY A 312 3.05 24.91 5.51
C GLY A 312 1.53 24.87 5.61
N LYS A 313 0.81 26.00 5.49
CA LYS A 313 -0.67 26.06 5.59
C LYS A 313 -1.40 24.97 4.81
N THR A 314 -1.03 24.75 3.54
CA THR A 314 -1.64 23.73 2.68
C THR A 314 -1.37 22.31 3.17
N VAL A 315 -0.16 22.04 3.67
CA VAL A 315 0.22 20.76 4.29
C VAL A 315 -0.56 20.53 5.58
N THR A 316 -0.82 21.60 6.34
CA THR A 316 -1.64 21.58 7.56
C THR A 316 -3.09 21.23 7.25
N MET A 317 -3.70 21.87 6.24
CA MET A 317 -5.05 21.50 5.78
C MET A 317 -5.11 20.04 5.31
N ALA A 318 -4.14 19.58 4.52
CA ALA A 318 -4.05 18.20 4.07
C ALA A 318 -3.90 17.19 5.23
N SER A 319 -3.23 17.58 6.31
CA SER A 319 -3.10 16.79 7.54
C SER A 319 -4.44 16.71 8.29
N ALA A 320 -5.19 17.82 8.40
CA ALA A 320 -6.52 17.83 9.00
C ALA A 320 -7.50 16.91 8.26
N VAL A 321 -7.55 16.99 6.92
CA VAL A 321 -8.39 16.12 6.09
C VAL A 321 -8.05 14.64 6.31
N ALA A 322 -6.76 14.31 6.39
CA ALA A 322 -6.33 12.94 6.68
C ALA A 322 -6.77 12.47 8.07
N HIS A 323 -6.62 13.32 9.09
CA HIS A 323 -7.06 13.04 10.46
C HIS A 323 -8.56 12.74 10.50
N LEU A 324 -9.38 13.60 9.89
CA LEU A 324 -10.83 13.40 9.77
C LEU A 324 -11.18 12.10 9.03
N THR A 325 -10.51 11.81 7.92
CA THR A 325 -10.73 10.59 7.13
C THR A 325 -10.40 9.33 7.96
N SER A 326 -9.35 9.38 8.77
CA SER A 326 -9.00 8.28 9.67
C SER A 326 -9.95 8.13 10.87
N ALA A 327 -10.61 9.21 11.30
CA ALA A 327 -11.61 9.23 12.37
C ALA A 327 -13.03 8.92 11.88
N ALA A 328 -13.28 8.96 10.57
CA ALA A 328 -14.57 8.66 9.94
C ALA A 328 -15.12 7.21 10.01
N PRO A 329 -14.51 6.18 10.66
CA PRO A 329 -15.17 4.89 10.88
C PRO A 329 -16.08 4.86 12.12
N SER A 330 -16.10 5.93 12.93
CA SER A 330 -16.87 5.98 14.18
C SER A 330 -18.04 6.97 14.16
N MET A 331 -18.45 7.45 12.99
CA MET A 331 -19.67 8.24 12.81
C MET A 331 -20.66 7.47 11.92
N ASP A 332 -20.99 6.24 12.31
CA ASP A 332 -22.34 5.78 12.04
C ASP A 332 -23.25 6.55 13.01
N PRO A 333 -24.28 7.26 12.53
CA PRO A 333 -25.27 7.82 13.42
C PRO A 333 -25.91 6.66 14.17
N GLN A 334 -25.69 6.60 15.49
CA GLN A 334 -26.59 5.86 16.35
C GLN A 334 -27.91 6.64 16.38
N GLY A 335 -28.95 6.05 15.80
CA GLY A 335 -30.32 6.59 15.80
C GLY A 335 -30.91 6.64 14.42
#